data_AF-A0A164EWG1-F1
#
_entry.id   AF-A0A164EWG1-F1
#
_cell.length_a   1.000
_cell.length_b   1.000
_cell.length_c   1.000
_cell.angle_alpha   90.00
_cell.angle_beta   90.00
_cell.angle_gamma   90.00
#
_symmetry.space_group_name_H-M   'P 1'
#
loop_
_entity.id
_entity.type
_entity.pdbx_description
1 polymer ?
#
loop_
_entity_poly.entity_id
_entity_poly.type
_entity_poly.pdbx_seq_one_letter_code
_entity_poly.pdbx_strand_id
1 'polypeptide(L)'
;GLPLAVTLSLAYSVKKMMLDNNLVRHLAACETMGNATTICSNKTGTLTTNRMTVVACYVGGQHYKSIPDYDSLPPQVANLALQAISINSAYTSCILVKLMFLKIE
;
A
#
# COMPACT_ATOMS: atom_id res chain seq x y z
N GLY A 1 -45.62 9.61 -7.60
CA GLY A 1 -44.73 8.56 -8.13
C GLY A 1 -43.25 8.92 -8.11
N LEU A 2 -42.89 10.18 -8.31
CA LEU A 2 -41.50 10.63 -8.48
C LEU A 2 -40.51 10.25 -7.34
N PRO A 3 -40.82 10.49 -6.04
CA PRO A 3 -39.88 10.13 -4.97
C PRO A 3 -39.62 8.62 -4.89
N LEU A 4 -40.63 7.81 -5.23
CA LEU A 4 -40.54 6.35 -5.20
C LEU A 4 -39.67 5.80 -6.33
N ALA A 5 -39.73 6.41 -7.52
CA ALA A 5 -38.86 6.07 -8.64
C ALA A 5 -37.38 6.38 -8.34
N VAL A 6 -37.11 7.52 -7.70
CA VAL A 6 -35.74 7.92 -7.29
C VAL A 6 -35.21 6.99 -6.20
N THR A 7 -36.01 6.63 -5.20
CA THR A 7 -35.57 5.70 -4.15
C THR A 7 -35.28 4.30 -4.72
N LEU A 8 -36.11 3.80 -5.65
CA LEU A 8 -35.88 2.49 -6.29
C LEU A 8 -34.60 2.47 -7.14
N SER A 9 -34.35 3.52 -7.93
CA SER A 9 -33.13 3.60 -8.74
C SER A 9 -31.87 3.67 -7.86
N LEU A 10 -31.92 4.43 -6.77
CA LEU A 10 -30.80 4.58 -5.83
C LEU A 10 -30.54 3.28 -5.06
N ALA A 11 -31.59 2.59 -4.61
CA ALA A 11 -31.49 1.29 -3.95
C ALA A 11 -30.85 0.22 -4.86
N TYR A 12 -31.23 0.20 -6.14
CA TYR A 12 -30.63 -0.71 -7.12
C TYR A 12 -29.13 -0.39 -7.35
N SER A 13 -28.80 0.90 -7.51
CA SER A 13 -27.41 1.36 -7.68
C SER A 13 -26.52 1.00 -6.49
N VAL A 14 -27.00 1.18 -5.25
CA VAL A 14 -26.25 0.82 -4.04
C VAL A 14 -26.01 -0.69 -3.95
N LYS A 15 -26.99 -1.51 -4.34
CA LYS A 15 -26.81 -2.97 -4.41
C LYS A 15 -25.70 -3.36 -5.38
N LYS A 16 -25.60 -2.67 -6.53
CA LYS A 16 -24.52 -2.90 -7.51
C LYS A 16 -23.16 -2.42 -6.99
N MET A 17 -23.10 -1.23 -6.39
CA MET A 17 -21.87 -0.67 -5.81
C MET A 17 -21.28 -1.58 -4.72
N MET A 18 -22.13 -2.26 -3.94
CA MET A 18 -21.67 -3.25 -2.95
C MET A 18 -20.92 -4.42 -3.59
N LEU A 19 -21.34 -4.89 -4.78
CA LEU A 19 -20.63 -5.94 -5.52
C LEU A 19 -19.27 -5.44 -6.04
N ASP A 20 -19.14 -4.14 -6.27
CA ASP A 20 -17.90 -3.48 -6.68
C ASP A 20 -17.01 -3.08 -5.47
N ASN A 21 -17.25 -3.66 -4.28
CA ASN A 21 -16.56 -3.35 -3.02
C ASN A 21 -16.70 -1.89 -2.54
N ASN A 22 -17.74 -1.17 -3.01
CA ASN A 22 -18.05 0.19 -2.59
C ASN A 22 -19.30 0.20 -1.70
N LEU A 23 -19.09 0.21 -0.38
CA LEU A 23 -20.17 0.23 0.60
C LEU A 23 -20.71 1.65 0.81
N VAL A 24 -21.92 1.91 0.32
CA VAL A 24 -22.63 3.18 0.55
C VAL A 24 -23.46 3.11 1.83
N ARG A 25 -23.10 3.90 2.84
CA ARG A 25 -23.81 3.93 4.14
C ARG A 25 -25.01 4.87 4.18
N HIS A 26 -25.01 5.90 3.34
CA HIS A 26 -26.08 6.90 3.24
C HIS A 26 -26.49 7.08 1.79
N LEU A 27 -27.77 6.89 1.45
CA LEU A 27 -28.25 6.95 0.06
C LEU A 27 -27.97 8.31 -0.61
N ALA A 28 -28.09 9.41 0.14
CA ALA A 28 -27.79 10.77 -0.36
C ALA A 28 -26.32 10.97 -0.82
N ALA A 29 -25.40 10.11 -0.35
CA ALA A 29 -24.00 10.17 -0.78
C ALA A 29 -23.83 9.82 -2.26
N CYS A 30 -24.67 8.91 -2.80
CA CYS A 30 -24.64 8.56 -4.22
C CYS A 30 -24.99 9.77 -5.10
N GLU A 31 -26.00 10.54 -4.71
CA GLU A 31 -26.39 11.77 -5.41
C GLU A 31 -25.32 12.85 -5.29
N THR A 32 -24.78 13.05 -4.08
CA THR A 32 -23.72 14.05 -3.82
C THR A 32 -22.46 13.75 -4.63
N MET A 33 -22.04 12.49 -4.72
CA MET A 33 -20.87 12.08 -5.49
C MET A 33 -21.04 12.33 -6.99
N GLY A 34 -22.27 12.21 -7.52
CA GLY A 34 -22.57 12.51 -8.93
C GLY A 34 -22.32 13.97 -9.32
N ASN A 35 -22.39 14.89 -8.34
CA ASN A 35 -22.15 16.32 -8.54
C ASN A 35 -20.78 16.79 -8.04
N ALA A 36 -19.88 15.87 -7.64
CA ALA A 36 -18.57 16.23 -7.11
C ALA A 36 -17.65 16.79 -8.22
N THR A 37 -17.08 17.99 -7.99
CA THR A 37 -16.13 18.64 -8.92
C THR A 37 -14.68 18.59 -8.44
N THR A 38 -14.43 18.19 -7.19
CA THR A 38 -13.10 18.09 -6.59
C THR A 38 -13.06 16.94 -5.59
N ILE A 39 -11.99 16.15 -5.64
CA ILE A 39 -11.76 15.02 -4.72
C ILE A 39 -10.51 15.33 -3.89
N CYS A 40 -10.69 15.50 -2.59
CA CYS A 40 -9.60 15.65 -1.65
C CYS A 40 -9.14 14.28 -1.17
N SER A 41 -8.21 13.65 -1.89
CA SER A 41 -7.65 12.35 -1.52
C SER A 41 -6.46 12.48 -0.56
N ASN A 42 -6.41 11.60 0.44
CA ASN A 42 -5.19 11.42 1.22
C ASN A 42 -4.13 10.67 0.38
N LYS A 43 -2.85 10.81 0.73
CA LYS A 43 -1.76 10.10 0.03
C LYS A 43 -1.62 8.66 0.54
N THR A 44 -1.28 8.52 1.82
CA THR A 44 -0.89 7.23 2.41
C THR A 44 -2.11 6.35 2.64
N GLY A 45 -2.12 5.14 2.06
CA GLY A 45 -3.23 4.19 2.18
C GLY A 45 -4.45 4.51 1.31
N THR A 46 -4.37 5.55 0.47
CA THR A 46 -5.41 5.85 -0.54
C THR A 46 -4.80 5.91 -1.93
N LEU A 47 -3.83 6.82 -2.17
CA LEU A 47 -3.09 6.85 -3.44
C LEU A 47 -1.93 5.86 -3.45
N THR A 48 -1.33 5.59 -2.29
CA THR A 48 -0.29 4.57 -2.13
C THR A 48 -0.85 3.31 -1.47
N THR A 49 -0.24 2.16 -1.76
CA THR A 49 -0.62 0.85 -1.21
C THR A 49 -0.29 0.69 0.29
N ASN A 50 0.15 1.76 0.95
CA ASN A 50 0.69 1.74 2.32
C ASN A 50 1.75 0.63 2.54
N ARG A 51 2.46 0.24 1.47
CA ARG A 51 3.58 -0.68 1.50
C ARG A 51 4.82 0.07 1.05
N MET A 52 5.66 0.42 2.01
CA MET A 52 6.91 1.11 1.75
C MET A 52 7.89 0.15 1.08
N THR A 53 8.47 0.58 -0.04
CA THR A 53 9.50 -0.19 -0.77
C THR A 53 10.72 0.68 -0.99
N VAL A 54 11.91 0.09 -0.87
CA VAL A 54 13.16 0.77 -1.19
C VAL A 54 13.34 0.73 -2.70
N VAL A 55 13.31 1.90 -3.34
CA VAL A 55 13.43 2.03 -4.81
C VAL A 55 14.85 2.39 -5.26
N ALA A 56 15.65 2.98 -4.39
CA ALA A 56 17.03 3.38 -4.65
C ALA A 56 17.81 3.37 -3.34
N CYS A 57 19.13 3.18 -3.42
CA CYS A 57 19.99 3.31 -2.26
C CYS A 57 21.29 4.05 -2.61
N TYR A 58 21.89 4.69 -1.62
CA TYR A 58 23.19 5.33 -1.76
C TYR A 58 24.16 4.68 -0.78
N VAL A 59 25.14 3.95 -1.29
CA VAL A 59 26.06 3.16 -0.48
C VAL A 59 27.47 3.27 -1.04
N GLY A 60 28.47 3.45 -0.18
CA GLY A 60 29.88 3.47 -0.58
C GLY A 60 30.21 4.57 -1.60
N GLY A 61 29.49 5.70 -1.57
CA GLY A 61 29.67 6.80 -2.52
C GLY A 61 28.96 6.62 -3.88
N GLN A 62 28.25 5.51 -4.09
CA GLN A 62 27.53 5.23 -5.33
C GLN A 62 26.02 5.24 -5.13
N HIS A 63 25.30 5.78 -6.11
CA HIS A 63 23.84 5.79 -6.16
C HIS A 63 23.32 4.62 -7.00
N TYR A 64 22.65 3.68 -6.36
CA TYR A 64 22.02 2.53 -7.01
C TYR A 64 20.55 2.81 -7.26
N LYS A 65 20.13 2.71 -8.53
CA LYS A 65 18.71 2.84 -8.94
C LYS A 65 17.88 1.58 -8.65
N SER A 66 18.54 0.49 -8.28
CA SER A 66 17.94 -0.78 -7.88
C SER A 66 18.71 -1.30 -6.68
N ILE A 67 18.07 -2.13 -5.86
CA ILE A 67 18.72 -2.70 -4.68
C ILE A 67 19.90 -3.58 -5.14
N PRO A 68 21.16 -3.28 -4.74
CA PRO A 68 22.31 -4.10 -5.08
C PRO A 68 22.27 -5.44 -4.33
N ASP A 69 22.84 -6.49 -4.94
CA ASP A 69 22.97 -7.79 -4.29
C ASP A 69 23.95 -7.71 -3.11
N TYR A 70 23.74 -8.57 -2.10
CA TYR A 70 24.55 -8.61 -0.87
C TYR A 70 26.06 -8.71 -1.18
N ASP A 71 26.42 -9.53 -2.16
CA ASP A 71 27.82 -9.80 -2.53
C ASP A 71 28.51 -8.59 -3.18
N SER A 72 27.73 -7.64 -3.72
CA SER A 72 28.26 -6.42 -4.34
C SER A 72 28.54 -5.30 -3.34
N LEU A 73 28.16 -5.49 -2.07
CA LEU A 73 28.34 -4.51 -1.01
C LEU A 73 29.62 -4.77 -0.21
N PRO A 74 30.32 -3.73 0.26
CA PRO A 74 31.41 -3.90 1.20
C PRO A 74 30.96 -4.67 2.45
N PRO A 75 31.74 -5.65 2.95
CA PRO A 75 31.31 -6.55 4.03
C PRO A 75 30.98 -5.82 5.32
N GLN A 76 31.61 -4.67 5.58
CA GLN A 76 31.32 -3.81 6.73
C GLN A 76 29.89 -3.24 6.68
N VAL A 77 29.46 -2.76 5.50
CA VAL A 77 28.12 -2.16 5.32
C VAL A 77 27.05 -3.25 5.36
N ALA A 78 27.35 -4.39 4.74
CA ALA A 78 26.45 -5.54 4.71
C ALA A 78 26.14 -6.06 6.13
N ASN A 79 27.17 -6.21 6.98
CA ASN A 79 27.01 -6.59 8.38
C ASN A 79 26.25 -5.54 9.21
N LEU A 80 26.53 -4.25 9.01
CA LEU A 80 25.81 -3.16 9.69
C LEU A 80 24.32 -3.19 9.32
N ALA A 81 23.99 -3.41 8.05
CA ALA A 81 22.61 -3.50 7.57
C ALA A 81 21.89 -4.70 8.22
N LEU A 82 22.52 -5.87 8.30
CA LEU A 82 21.95 -7.04 8.97
C LEU A 82 21.66 -6.78 10.46
N GLN A 83 22.59 -6.14 11.17
CA GLN A 83 22.39 -5.76 12.57
C GLN A 83 21.27 -4.71 12.74
N ALA A 84 21.23 -3.71 11.87
CA ALA A 84 20.18 -2.70 11.91
C ALA A 84 18.78 -3.31 11.65
N ILE A 85 18.70 -4.26 10.71
CA ILE A 85 17.45 -4.98 10.42
C ILE A 85 17.05 -5.83 11.64
N SER A 86 17.99 -6.57 12.25
CA SER A 86 17.66 -7.44 13.39
C SER A 86 17.20 -6.65 14.62
N ILE A 87 17.76 -5.47 14.87
CA ILE A 87 17.36 -4.60 15.99
C ILE A 87 15.98 -3.96 15.75
N ASN A 88 15.67 -3.56 14.52
CA ASN A 88 14.43 -2.83 14.21
C ASN A 88 13.25 -3.74 13.81
N SER A 89 13.45 -5.04 13.78
CA SER A 89 12.41 -6.00 13.41
C SER A 89 11.73 -6.58 14.65
N ALA A 90 10.41 -6.44 14.72
CA ALA A 90 9.58 -7.17 15.68
C ALA A 90 9.19 -8.55 15.12
N TYR A 91 8.74 -9.47 15.97
CA TYR A 91 8.29 -10.82 15.58
C TYR A 91 7.13 -10.84 14.56
N THR A 92 6.39 -9.74 14.45
CA THR A 92 5.33 -9.53 13.44
C THR A 92 5.86 -9.06 12.08
N SER A 93 7.14 -8.74 11.99
CA SER A 93 7.77 -8.24 10.76
C SER A 93 8.04 -9.42 9.83
N CYS A 94 7.29 -9.51 8.73
CA CYS A 94 7.58 -10.48 7.67
C CYS A 94 8.76 -10.00 6.84
N ILE A 95 9.98 -10.28 7.28
CA ILE A 95 11.18 -9.94 6.53
C ILE A 95 11.39 -10.98 5.43
N LEU A 96 11.07 -10.61 4.19
CA LEU A 96 11.38 -11.44 3.02
C LEU A 96 12.84 -11.19 2.63
N VAL A 97 13.73 -11.87 3.34
CA VAL A 97 15.16 -11.85 3.02
C VAL A 97 15.36 -12.80 1.84
N LYS A 98 15.53 -12.27 0.63
CA LYS A 98 16.00 -13.07 -0.52
C LYS A 98 17.52 -13.28 -0.41
N LEU A 99 17.99 -13.68 0.77
CA LEU A 99 19.32 -14.19 0.98
C LEU A 99 19.23 -15.71 0.84
N MET A 100 19.84 -16.16 -0.25
CA MET A 100 20.47 -17.46 -0.40
C MET A 100 20.79 -18.10 0.97
N PHE A 101 20.20 -19.28 1.23
CA PHE A 101 20.57 -20.20 2.30
C PHE A 101 20.80 -19.60 3.70
N LEU A 102 19.72 -19.37 4.45
CA LEU A 102 19.75 -19.66 5.89
C LEU A 102 18.77 -20.80 6.18
N LYS A 103 19.29 -22.02 6.02
CA LYS A 103 18.72 -23.22 6.63
C LYS A 103 19.22 -23.22 8.07
N ILE A 104 18.43 -22.68 8.98
CA ILE A 104 18.60 -22.90 10.41
C ILE A 104 17.53 -23.93 10.77
N GLU A 105 17.97 -25.09 11.26
CA GLU A 105 17.13 -26.02 12.02
C GLU A 105 16.52 -25.33 13.24
#